data_AF-A0A353QE25-F1
#
_entry.id   AF-A0A353QE25-F1
#
_cell.length_a   1.000
_cell.length_b   1.000
_cell.length_c   1.000
_cell.angle_alpha   90.00
_cell.angle_beta   90.00
_cell.angle_gamma   90.00
#
_symmetry.space_group_name_H-M   'P 1'
#
loop_
_entity.id
_entity.type
_entity.pdbx_description
1 polymer ?
#
loop_
_entity_poly.entity_id
_entity_poly.type
_entity_poly.pdbx_seq_one_letter_code
_entity_poly.pdbx_strand_id
1 'polypeptide(L)' 'MSQGELILDGTPKEIFTRRDKLKEAYLRPTDITYIAQNIAFMPDDIISVDEFYQVFREMVG' A
#
# COMPACT_ATOMS: atom_id res chain seq x y z
N MET A 1 11.52 10.29 3.94
CA MET A 1 12.95 10.63 4.17
C MET A 1 13.53 9.65 5.17
N SER A 2 14.78 9.23 5.00
CA SER A 2 15.51 8.47 6.03
C SER A 2 17.01 8.79 5.90
N GLN A 3 17.70 8.84 7.04
CA GLN A 3 19.11 9.24 7.15
C GLN A 3 19.49 10.60 6.52
N GLY A 4 18.53 11.54 6.44
CA GLY A 4 18.76 12.86 5.83
C GLY A 4 18.62 12.87 4.30
N GLU A 5 18.26 11.75 3.68
CA GLU A 5 18.07 11.63 2.23
C GLU A 5 16.59 11.41 1.86
N LEU A 6 16.21 11.92 0.68
CA LEU A 6 14.92 11.63 0.07
C LEU A 6 14.95 10.24 -0.56
N ILE A 7 14.42 9.24 0.15
CA ILE A 7 14.45 7.84 -0.29
C ILE A 7 13.27 7.49 -1.22
N LEU A 8 12.15 8.19 -1.08
CA LEU A 8 10.92 7.97 -1.84
C LEU A 8 10.26 9.31 -2.14
N ASP A 9 9.88 9.49 -3.39
CA ASP A 9 9.14 10.64 -3.91
C ASP A 9 8.12 10.13 -4.95
N GLY A 10 6.92 10.68 -4.93
CA GLY A 10 5.78 10.19 -5.70
C GLY A 10 4.45 10.26 -4.95
N THR A 11 3.40 9.74 -5.57
CA THR A 11 2.06 9.70 -4.98
C THR A 11 1.97 8.65 -3.87
N PRO A 12 1.02 8.78 -2.92
CA PRO A 12 0.82 7.77 -1.88
C PRO A 12 0.68 6.34 -2.42
N LYS A 13 -0.04 6.15 -3.54
CA LYS A 13 -0.18 4.83 -4.18
C LYS A 13 1.15 4.24 -4.63
N GLU A 14 1.99 5.03 -5.30
CA GLU A 14 3.30 4.58 -5.76
C GLU A 14 4.28 4.29 -4.62
N ILE A 15 4.12 4.98 -3.48
CA ILE A 15 4.95 4.81 -2.30
C ILE A 15 4.52 3.58 -1.48
N PHE A 16 3.22 3.39 -1.23
CA PHE A 16 2.72 2.34 -0.34
C PHE A 16 2.74 0.93 -0.96
N THR A 17 2.86 0.83 -2.28
CA THR A 17 3.11 -0.44 -3.01
C THR A 17 4.54 -0.96 -2.83
N ARG A 18 5.51 -0.10 -2.49
CA ARG A 18 6.95 -0.47 -2.42
C ARG A 18 7.37 -0.93 -1.03
N ARG A 19 6.92 -2.13 -0.62
CA ARG A 19 7.16 -2.72 0.72
C ARG A 19 8.62 -2.67 1.18
N ASP A 20 9.57 -3.00 0.32
CA ASP A 20 10.98 -3.07 0.69
C ASP A 20 11.58 -1.69 0.98
N LYS A 21 11.17 -0.67 0.21
CA LYS A 21 11.60 0.72 0.40
C LYS A 21 10.98 1.35 1.65
N LEU A 22 9.75 0.97 1.99
CA LEU A 22 9.15 1.37 3.27
C LEU A 22 9.94 0.80 4.46
N LYS A 23 10.33 -0.48 4.40
CA LYS A 23 11.14 -1.11 5.45
C LYS A 23 12.51 -0.43 5.62
N GLU A 24 13.18 -0.08 4.53
CA GLU A 24 14.44 0.69 4.55
C GLU A 24 14.27 2.06 5.22
N ALA A 25 13.08 2.66 5.12
CA ALA A 25 12.73 3.90 5.78
C ALA A 25 12.14 3.72 7.20
N TYR A 26 12.16 2.50 7.76
CA TYR A 26 11.48 2.15 9.02
C TYR A 26 9.97 2.43 9.04
N LEU A 27 9.35 2.49 7.86
CA LEU A 27 7.91 2.68 7.67
C LEU A 27 7.23 1.33 7.41
N ARG A 28 5.97 1.22 7.83
CA ARG A 28 5.11 0.10 7.49
C ARG A 28 4.01 0.60 6.54
N PRO A 29 3.56 -0.22 5.58
CA PRO A 29 2.33 0.07 4.84
C PRO A 29 1.15 0.18 5.82
N THR A 30 0.07 0.83 5.40
CA THR A 30 -1.16 0.88 6.21
C THR A 30 -1.70 -0.54 6.40
N ASP A 31 -2.49 -0.76 7.47
CA ASP A 31 -3.04 -2.08 7.77
C ASP A 31 -3.88 -2.61 6.59
N ILE A 32 -4.66 -1.73 5.95
CA ILE A 32 -5.49 -2.12 4.80
C ILE A 32 -4.65 -2.44 3.56
N THR A 33 -3.58 -1.69 3.28
CA THR A 33 -2.63 -2.01 2.20
C THR A 33 -1.98 -3.36 2.45
N TYR A 34 -1.58 -3.65 3.69
CA TYR A 34 -1.02 -4.94 4.04
C TYR A 34 -2.02 -6.08 3.80
N ILE A 35 -3.26 -5.94 4.25
CA ILE A 35 -4.31 -6.94 4.05
C ILE A 35 -4.56 -7.18 2.55
N ALA A 36 -4.75 -6.10 1.78
CA ALA A 36 -5.00 -6.17 0.34
C ALA A 36 -3.91 -6.94 -0.40
N GLN A 37 -2.65 -6.59 -0.15
CA GLN A 37 -1.48 -7.25 -0.77
C GLN A 37 -1.29 -8.73 -0.38
N ASN A 38 -2.02 -9.23 0.62
CA ASN A 38 -2.00 -10.64 1.01
C ASN A 38 -3.24 -11.42 0.50
N ILE A 39 -4.13 -10.77 -0.28
CA ILE A 39 -5.28 -11.40 -0.91
C ILE A 39 -4.99 -11.55 -2.41
N ALA A 40 -4.97 -12.78 -2.92
CA ALA A 40 -4.47 -13.08 -4.28
C ALA A 40 -5.19 -12.37 -5.42
N PHE A 41 -6.49 -12.06 -5.26
CA PHE A 41 -7.31 -11.40 -6.27
C PHE A 41 -7.42 -9.88 -6.06
N MET A 42 -6.77 -9.34 -5.03
CA MET A 42 -6.88 -7.92 -4.70
C MET A 42 -5.72 -7.12 -5.31
N PRO A 43 -5.95 -5.89 -5.81
CA PRO A 43 -4.88 -5.00 -6.23
C PRO A 43 -3.92 -4.69 -5.08
N ASP A 44 -2.64 -4.53 -5.41
CA ASP A 44 -1.56 -4.26 -4.45
C ASP A 44 -1.41 -2.77 -4.10
N ASP A 45 -2.13 -1.89 -4.81
CA ASP A 45 -2.11 -0.43 -4.68
C ASP A 45 -3.25 0.17 -3.83
N ILE A 46 -4.01 -0.69 -3.15
CA ILE A 46 -5.06 -0.28 -2.22
C ILE A 46 -4.44 0.40 -0.99
N ILE A 47 -4.82 1.65 -0.72
CA ILE A 47 -4.29 2.43 0.41
C ILE A 47 -5.33 2.88 1.43
N SER A 48 -6.62 2.70 1.11
CA SER A 48 -7.73 3.11 1.98
C SER A 48 -8.78 2.01 2.13
N VAL A 49 -9.56 2.10 3.20
CA VAL A 49 -10.65 1.15 3.49
C VAL A 49 -11.79 1.29 2.48
N ASP A 50 -12.11 2.52 2.06
CA ASP A 50 -13.17 2.77 1.08
C ASP A 50 -12.85 2.14 -0.28
N GLU A 51 -11.60 2.30 -0.74
CA GLU A 51 -11.12 1.70 -1.99
C GLU A 51 -11.14 0.17 -1.92
N PHE A 52 -10.63 -0.41 -0.82
CA PHE A 52 -10.71 -1.85 -0.58
C PHE A 52 -12.15 -2.36 -0.68
N TYR A 53 -13.07 -1.66 -0.01
CA TYR A 53 -14.47 -2.06 0.05
C TYR A 53 -15.15 -2.02 -1.32
N GLN A 54 -14.87 -1.01 -2.14
CA GLN A 54 -15.41 -0.91 -3.49
C GLN A 54 -14.94 -2.10 -4.35
N VAL A 55 -13.63 -2.33 -4.40
CA VAL A 55 -13.07 -3.42 -5.23
C VAL A 55 -13.52 -4.78 -4.73
N PHE A 56 -13.51 -5.01 -3.41
CA PHE A 56 -13.96 -6.27 -2.83
C PHE A 56 -15.43 -6.55 -3.14
N ARG A 57 -16.30 -5.53 -3.07
CA ARG A 57 -17.72 -5.65 -3.41
C ARG A 57 -17.92 -6.00 -4.88
N GLU A 58 -17.15 -5.41 -5.80
CA GLU A 58 -17.26 -5.71 -7.23
C GLU A 58 -16.83 -7.13 -7.59
N MET A 59 -15.92 -7.73 -6.82
CA MET A 59 -15.40 -9.08 -7.06
C MET A 59 -16.26 -10.20 -6.47
N VAL A 60 -16.93 -9.94 -5.34
CA VAL A 60 -17.68 -10.95 -4.56
C VAL A 60 -19.20 -10.76 -4.67
N GLY A 61 -19.65 -9.59 -5.15
CA GLY A 61 -21.05 -9.22 -5.33
C GLY A 61 -21.68 -9.76 -6.61
#